data_AF-A0A9E2FLJ5-F1
#
_entry.id   AF-A0A9E2FLJ5-F1
#
_cell.length_a   1.000
_cell.length_b   1.000
_cell.length_c   1.000
_cell.angle_alpha   90.00
_cell.angle_beta   90.00
_cell.angle_gamma   90.00
#
_symmetry.space_group_name_H-M   'P 1'
#
loop_
_entity.id
_entity.type
_entity.pdbx_description
1 polymer ?
#
loop_
_entity_poly.entity_id
_entity_poly.type
_entity_poly.pdbx_seq_one_letter_code
_entity_poly.pdbx_strand_id
1 'polypeptide(L)'
;MVAVDYRKQYTPAQLAPFWPHEVIRLTVAALWVLLVLTALAVLPVILDHSGLGHWLEESEPANPRATPAHIRPEWYFLAVYQYLKLTPQEFAGISGKTLGVLSQGALMLAVLLLPFWSRRWAHRPPRLLHGLVVTGVIAVFVAFTLWAVWPPPPLMLIFSGIAVVLFYVLLISERRTIRRVLGRRGDEST
;
A
#
# COMPACT_ATOMS: atom_id res chain seq x y z
N MET A 1 -2.33 -28.41 32.79
CA MET A 1 -1.79 -27.57 31.70
C MET A 1 -0.57 -28.26 31.14
N VAL A 2 -0.56 -28.62 29.85
CA VAL A 2 0.64 -29.17 29.19
C VAL A 2 1.58 -27.99 28.94
N ALA A 3 2.77 -27.98 29.55
CA ALA A 3 3.77 -26.95 29.30
C ALA A 3 4.27 -27.13 27.86
N VAL A 4 3.94 -26.19 26.97
CA VAL A 4 4.46 -26.16 25.61
C VAL A 4 5.94 -25.81 25.69
N ASP A 5 6.79 -26.71 25.19
CA ASP A 5 8.24 -26.48 25.16
C ASP A 5 8.60 -25.57 23.99
N TYR A 6 8.65 -24.26 24.27
CA TYR A 6 8.98 -23.23 23.28
C TYR A 6 10.40 -23.35 22.71
N ARG A 7 11.31 -24.07 23.37
CA ARG A 7 12.70 -24.24 22.90
C ARG A 7 12.81 -25.06 21.62
N LYS A 8 11.78 -25.85 21.29
CA LYS A 8 11.70 -26.62 20.05
C LYS A 8 11.23 -25.79 18.85
N GLN A 9 10.61 -24.63 19.10
CA GLN A 9 9.95 -23.82 18.07
C GLN A 9 10.68 -22.50 17.80
N TYR A 10 11.40 -21.96 18.80
CA TYR A 10 12.00 -20.64 18.75
C TYR A 10 13.49 -20.68 19.03
N THR A 11 14.22 -19.79 18.37
CA THR A 11 15.65 -19.62 18.64
C THR A 11 15.86 -18.97 20.01
N PRO A 12 17.00 -19.19 20.67
CA PRO A 12 17.28 -18.56 21.98
C PRO A 12 17.21 -17.03 21.95
N ALA A 13 17.48 -16.39 20.81
CA ALA A 13 17.31 -14.95 20.64
C ALA A 13 15.83 -14.48 20.64
N GLN A 14 14.91 -15.33 20.16
CA GLN A 14 13.46 -15.06 20.19
C GLN A 14 12.84 -15.32 21.55
N LEU A 15 13.51 -16.09 22.40
CA LEU A 15 13.09 -16.41 23.76
C LEU A 15 13.68 -15.44 24.81
N ALA A 16 14.45 -14.44 24.38
CA ALA A 16 15.01 -13.44 25.27
C ALA A 16 13.88 -12.68 26.00
N PRO A 17 14.07 -12.35 27.29
CA PRO A 17 13.07 -11.59 28.02
C PRO A 17 12.90 -10.20 27.40
N PHE A 18 11.66 -9.70 27.38
CA PHE A 18 11.34 -8.38 26.83
C PHE A 18 12.20 -7.27 27.45
N TRP A 19 12.30 -7.28 28.79
CA TRP A 19 13.22 -6.42 29.51
C TRP A 19 14.50 -7.20 29.87
N PRO A 20 15.70 -6.63 29.66
CA PRO A 20 15.99 -5.34 29.03
C PRO A 20 16.20 -5.44 27.50
N HIS A 21 16.24 -6.66 26.95
CA HIS A 21 16.79 -6.91 25.62
C HIS A 21 15.97 -6.24 24.50
N GLU A 22 14.64 -6.40 24.48
CA GLU A 22 13.81 -5.80 23.43
C GLU A 22 13.72 -4.28 23.57
N VAL A 23 13.70 -3.77 24.80
CA VAL A 23 13.63 -2.33 25.04
C VAL A 23 14.88 -1.62 24.53
N ILE A 24 16.08 -2.18 24.73
CA ILE A 24 17.31 -1.60 24.20
C ILE A 24 17.31 -1.65 22.66
N ARG A 25 16.94 -2.79 22.06
CA ARG A 25 16.86 -2.95 20.59
C ARG A 25 15.89 -1.93 19.97
N LEU A 26 14.71 -1.78 20.55
CA LEU A 26 13.68 -0.84 20.08
C LEU A 26 14.10 0.62 20.29
N THR A 27 14.75 0.94 21.41
CA THR A 27 15.29 2.28 21.67
C THR A 27 16.34 2.66 20.62
N VAL A 28 17.29 1.77 20.33
CA VAL A 28 18.30 2.00 19.29
C VAL A 28 17.64 2.19 17.92
N ALA A 29 16.67 1.34 17.56
CA ALA A 29 15.93 1.49 16.31
C ALA A 29 15.16 2.83 16.25
N ALA A 30 14.52 3.24 17.35
CA ALA A 30 13.80 4.51 17.43
C ALA A 30 14.75 5.72 17.27
N LEU A 31 15.93 5.68 17.87
CA LEU A 31 16.95 6.72 17.70
C LEU A 31 17.43 6.81 16.24
N TRP A 32 17.61 5.68 15.56
CA TRP A 32 17.93 5.67 14.12
C TRP A 32 16.81 6.28 13.27
N VAL A 33 15.55 5.91 13.53
CA VAL A 33 14.41 6.51 12.82
C VAL A 33 14.35 8.01 13.07
N LEU A 34 14.53 8.46 14.31
CA LEU A 34 14.52 9.88 14.66
C LEU A 34 15.66 10.65 13.95
N LEU A 35 16.85 10.05 13.87
CA LEU A 35 17.98 10.63 13.14
C LEU A 35 17.64 10.83 11.66
N VAL A 36 17.07 9.81 11.01
CA VAL A 36 16.67 9.89 9.60
C VAL A 36 15.58 10.95 9.39
N LEU A 37 14.56 10.99 10.25
CA LEU A 37 13.49 11.98 10.15
C LEU A 37 14.02 13.41 10.34
N THR A 38 14.94 13.61 11.28
CA THR A 38 15.58 14.91 11.52
C THR A 38 16.44 15.31 10.32
N ALA A 39 17.21 14.38 9.75
CA ALA A 39 18.01 14.62 8.56
C ALA A 39 17.12 15.02 7.37
N LEU A 40 16.01 14.31 7.14
CA LEU A 40 15.05 14.64 6.08
C LEU A 40 14.34 15.98 6.30
N ALA A 41 14.07 16.36 7.55
CA ALA A 41 13.45 17.65 7.87
C ALA A 41 14.41 18.84 7.65
N VAL A 42 15.69 18.65 7.92
CA VAL A 42 16.72 19.70 7.77
C VAL A 42 17.25 19.77 6.33
N LEU A 43 17.17 18.68 5.57
CA LEU A 43 17.68 18.59 4.20
C LEU A 43 17.16 19.71 3.27
N PRO A 44 15.85 20.03 3.18
CA PRO A 44 15.37 21.12 2.34
C PRO A 44 15.99 22.48 2.67
N VAL A 45 16.16 22.78 3.97
CA VAL A 45 16.77 24.03 4.44
C VAL A 45 18.24 24.12 4.00
N ILE A 46 18.98 23.02 4.10
CA ILE A 46 20.37 22.97 3.64
C ILE A 46 20.45 23.12 2.11
N LEU A 47 19.55 22.47 1.37
CA LEU A 47 19.53 22.52 -0.09
C LEU A 47 19.16 23.89 -0.64
N ASP A 48 18.20 24.57 -0.01
CA ASP A 48 17.83 25.94 -0.35
C ASP A 48 18.99 26.91 -0.11
N HIS A 49 19.64 26.82 1.06
CA HIS A 49 20.79 27.67 1.40
C HIS A 49 22.04 27.42 0.52
N SER A 50 22.15 26.23 -0.09
CA SER A 50 23.24 25.87 -1.01
C SER A 50 22.91 26.14 -2.48
N GLY A 51 21.73 26.72 -2.78
CA GLY A 51 21.29 27.02 -4.15
C GLY A 51 20.88 25.79 -4.97
N LEU A 52 20.82 24.61 -4.34
CA LEU A 52 20.39 23.36 -4.97
C LEU A 52 18.88 23.09 -4.77
N GLY A 53 18.19 24.01 -4.07
CA GLY A 53 16.77 23.90 -3.70
C GLY A 53 15.74 24.21 -4.79
N HIS A 54 16.15 24.44 -6.04
CA HIS A 54 15.24 24.84 -7.14
C HIS A 54 14.10 23.85 -7.48
N TRP A 55 14.13 22.63 -6.94
CA TRP A 55 13.06 21.64 -7.05
C TRP A 55 12.04 21.67 -5.90
N LEU A 56 12.28 22.47 -4.85
CA LEU A 56 11.35 22.67 -3.75
C LEU A 56 10.26 23.62 -4.25
N GLU A 57 9.00 23.17 -4.23
CA GLU A 57 7.86 24.01 -4.63
C GLU A 57 7.81 25.27 -3.73
N GLU A 58 7.82 26.45 -4.36
CA GLU A 58 7.68 27.73 -3.66
C GLU A 58 6.30 27.81 -3.03
N SER A 59 6.25 27.90 -1.71
CA SER A 59 4.99 28.05 -0.98
C SER A 59 4.49 29.50 -1.09
N GLU A 60 3.71 29.80 -2.13
CA GLU A 60 2.98 31.06 -2.24
C GLU A 60 1.83 31.12 -1.21
N PRO A 61 1.50 32.31 -0.66
CA PRO A 61 0.34 32.47 0.19
C PRO A 61 -0.96 32.04 -0.51
N ALA A 62 -1.87 31.42 0.25
CA ALA A 62 -3.12 30.91 -0.31
C ALA A 62 -3.95 32.03 -0.98
N ASN A 63 -4.24 31.85 -2.27
CA ASN A 63 -5.09 32.75 -3.04
C ASN A 63 -6.42 32.08 -3.41
N PRO A 64 -7.56 32.47 -2.81
CA PRO A 64 -8.86 31.86 -3.12
C PRO A 64 -9.36 32.09 -4.56
N ARG A 65 -8.77 33.04 -5.29
CA ARG A 65 -9.19 33.43 -6.65
C ARG A 65 -8.38 32.76 -7.75
N ALA A 66 -7.27 32.11 -7.42
CA ALA A 66 -6.37 31.51 -8.39
C ALA A 66 -5.91 30.13 -7.91
N THR A 67 -5.97 29.16 -8.80
CA THR A 67 -5.50 27.80 -8.57
C THR A 67 -4.17 27.65 -9.33
N PRO A 68 -3.03 27.42 -8.64
CA PRO A 68 -1.75 27.19 -9.32
C PRO A 68 -1.83 26.12 -10.42
N ALA A 69 -1.05 26.26 -11.49
CA ALA A 69 -1.17 25.41 -12.68
C ALA A 69 -0.68 23.96 -12.46
N HIS A 70 0.19 23.71 -11.47
CA HIS A 70 0.84 22.42 -11.23
C HIS A 70 0.40 21.74 -9.92
N ILE A 71 -0.81 22.05 -9.42
CA ILE A 71 -1.30 21.49 -8.15
C ILE A 71 -1.35 19.97 -8.20
N ARG A 72 -0.61 19.36 -7.29
CA ARG A 72 -0.62 17.93 -7.01
C ARG A 72 -0.77 17.73 -5.50
N PRO A 73 -1.41 16.64 -5.06
CA PRO A 73 -1.40 16.29 -3.66
C PRO A 73 -0.04 15.73 -3.25
N GLU A 74 0.16 15.59 -1.95
CA GLU A 74 1.36 15.00 -1.36
C GLU A 74 1.66 13.59 -1.91
N TRP A 75 2.94 13.20 -1.88
CA TRP A 75 3.46 12.00 -2.55
C TRP A 75 2.76 10.68 -2.14
N TYR A 76 2.30 10.59 -0.89
CA TYR A 76 1.57 9.43 -0.37
C TYR A 76 0.11 9.37 -0.86
N PHE A 77 -0.44 10.46 -1.41
CA PHE A 77 -1.75 10.50 -2.05
C PHE A 77 -1.70 10.37 -3.58
N LEU A 78 -0.51 10.45 -4.19
CA LEU A 78 -0.38 10.44 -5.66
C LEU A 78 -0.99 9.20 -6.32
N ALA A 79 -0.79 8.00 -5.77
CA ALA A 79 -1.38 6.78 -6.33
C ALA A 79 -2.92 6.79 -6.31
N VAL A 80 -3.49 7.29 -5.21
CA VAL A 80 -4.93 7.41 -4.97
C VAL A 80 -5.54 8.49 -5.86
N TYR A 81 -4.82 9.60 -6.02
CA TYR A 81 -5.17 10.68 -6.95
C TYR A 81 -5.13 10.24 -8.41
N GLN A 82 -4.12 9.47 -8.80
CA GLN A 82 -4.03 8.90 -10.14
C GLN A 82 -5.23 8.01 -10.41
N TYR A 83 -5.57 7.11 -9.49
CA TYR A 83 -6.78 6.28 -9.61
C TYR A 83 -8.07 7.10 -9.86
N LEU A 84 -8.23 8.25 -9.19
CA LEU A 84 -9.39 9.14 -9.41
C LEU A 84 -9.42 9.72 -10.83
N LYS A 85 -8.27 10.13 -11.39
CA LYS A 85 -8.19 10.64 -12.78
C LYS A 85 -8.60 9.60 -13.83
N LEU A 86 -8.41 8.32 -13.51
CA LEU A 86 -8.67 7.21 -14.41
C LEU A 86 -10.10 6.74 -14.38
N THR A 87 -10.85 7.15 -13.35
CA THR A 87 -12.26 6.78 -13.25
C THR A 87 -13.03 7.46 -14.37
N PRO A 88 -13.78 6.72 -15.21
CA PRO A 88 -14.57 7.29 -16.30
C PRO A 88 -15.49 8.41 -15.78
N GLN A 89 -15.73 9.44 -16.61
CA GLN A 89 -16.56 10.59 -16.22
C GLN A 89 -17.97 10.17 -15.76
N GLU A 90 -18.50 9.10 -16.34
CA GLU A 90 -19.75 8.46 -15.93
C GLU A 90 -19.62 6.94 -16.11
N PHE A 91 -20.16 6.19 -15.16
CA PHE A 91 -20.24 4.73 -15.24
C PHE A 91 -21.56 4.28 -14.62
N ALA A 92 -22.38 3.57 -15.39
CA ALA A 92 -23.67 3.03 -14.96
C ALA A 92 -24.63 4.07 -14.32
N GLY A 93 -24.66 5.30 -14.83
CA GLY A 93 -25.53 6.38 -14.34
C GLY A 93 -25.06 7.09 -13.06
N ILE A 94 -23.86 6.74 -12.56
CA ILE A 94 -23.21 7.40 -11.42
C ILE A 94 -22.10 8.30 -11.96
N SER A 95 -21.99 9.51 -11.41
CA SER A 95 -20.87 10.40 -11.75
C SER A 95 -19.54 9.74 -11.38
N GLY A 96 -18.55 9.86 -12.26
CA GLY A 96 -17.22 9.27 -12.09
C GLY A 96 -16.53 9.69 -10.81
N LYS A 97 -16.73 10.96 -10.40
CA LYS A 97 -16.20 11.50 -9.15
C LYS A 97 -16.77 10.77 -7.93
N THR A 98 -18.09 10.56 -7.90
CA THR A 98 -18.74 9.82 -6.82
C THR A 98 -18.28 8.37 -6.79
N LEU A 99 -18.18 7.72 -7.95
CA LEU A 99 -17.74 6.33 -8.04
C LEU A 99 -16.30 6.15 -7.54
N GLY A 100 -15.39 7.05 -7.93
CA GLY A 100 -13.99 7.01 -7.53
C GLY A 100 -13.80 7.17 -6.02
N VAL A 101 -14.54 8.07 -5.38
CA VAL A 101 -14.48 8.24 -3.91
C VAL A 101 -15.08 7.03 -3.19
N LEU A 102 -16.22 6.51 -3.67
CA LEU A 102 -16.88 5.35 -3.07
C LEU A 102 -16.02 4.09 -3.18
N SER A 103 -15.35 3.86 -4.31
CA SER A 103 -14.49 2.70 -4.50
C SER A 103 -13.26 2.74 -3.59
N GLN A 104 -12.69 3.92 -3.35
CA GLN A 104 -11.59 4.11 -2.39
C GLN A 104 -12.04 3.86 -0.95
N GLY A 105 -13.20 4.38 -0.56
CA GLY A 105 -13.80 4.10 0.74
C GLY A 105 -14.09 2.59 0.92
N ALA A 106 -14.62 1.94 -0.12
CA ALA A 106 -14.87 0.51 -0.13
C ALA A 106 -13.59 -0.32 0.00
N LEU A 107 -12.49 0.10 -0.66
CA LEU A 107 -11.19 -0.56 -0.53
C LEU A 107 -10.66 -0.48 0.91
N MET A 108 -10.71 0.70 1.53
CA MET A 108 -10.29 0.89 2.93
C MET A 108 -11.13 0.03 3.88
N LEU A 109 -12.45 0.01 3.68
CA LEU A 109 -13.35 -0.82 4.47
C LEU A 109 -13.06 -2.32 4.29
N ALA A 110 -12.76 -2.75 3.06
CA ALA A 110 -12.39 -4.14 2.78
C ALA A 110 -11.11 -4.56 3.49
N VAL A 111 -10.10 -3.68 3.59
CA VAL A 111 -8.86 -3.92 4.35
C VAL A 111 -9.14 -3.98 5.85
N LEU A 112 -9.97 -3.09 6.38
CA LEU A 112 -10.37 -3.11 7.80
C LEU A 112 -11.12 -4.39 8.18
N LEU A 113 -11.97 -4.89 7.27
CA LEU A 113 -12.74 -6.12 7.47
C LEU A 113 -11.95 -7.41 7.15
N LEU A 114 -10.70 -7.28 6.68
CA LEU A 114 -9.85 -8.41 6.31
C LEU A 114 -9.65 -9.43 7.44
N PRO A 115 -9.40 -9.06 8.72
CA PRO A 115 -9.23 -10.01 9.81
C PRO A 115 -10.49 -10.83 10.12
N PHE A 116 -11.67 -10.29 9.82
CA PHE A 116 -12.95 -10.96 10.06
C PHE A 116 -13.32 -11.89 8.89
N TRP A 117 -12.90 -11.54 7.67
CA TRP A 117 -13.10 -12.36 6.47
C TRP A 117 -12.13 -13.55 6.41
N SER A 118 -10.91 -13.40 6.92
CA SER A 118 -9.85 -14.41 6.82
C SER A 118 -10.00 -15.60 7.78
N ARG A 119 -10.93 -15.55 8.75
CA ARG A 119 -11.13 -16.62 9.74
C ARG A 119 -11.48 -17.99 9.17
N ARG A 120 -12.09 -18.06 7.97
CA ARG A 120 -12.51 -19.34 7.36
C ARG A 120 -11.43 -20.03 6.54
N TRP A 121 -10.37 -19.32 6.13
CA TRP A 121 -9.37 -19.80 5.16
C TRP A 121 -7.95 -19.63 5.71
N ALA A 122 -7.70 -20.13 6.91
CA ALA A 122 -6.40 -20.13 7.57
C ALA A 122 -5.38 -21.11 6.92
N HIS A 123 -5.46 -21.30 5.59
CA HIS A 123 -4.44 -21.99 4.83
C HIS A 123 -3.50 -20.91 4.30
N ARG A 124 -2.24 -20.93 4.77
CA ARG A 124 -1.22 -20.05 4.22
C ARG A 124 -1.12 -20.36 2.72
N PRO A 125 -1.45 -19.44 1.81
CA PRO A 125 -1.22 -19.67 0.38
C PRO A 125 0.27 -20.02 0.18
N PRO A 126 0.61 -20.78 -0.87
CA PRO A 126 2.00 -21.12 -1.14
C PRO A 126 2.82 -19.82 -1.19
N ARG A 127 3.96 -19.82 -0.48
CA ARG A 127 4.78 -18.62 -0.20
C ARG A 127 5.08 -17.79 -1.47
N LEU A 128 5.22 -18.47 -2.60
CA LEU A 128 5.47 -17.86 -3.91
C LEU A 128 4.27 -17.05 -4.41
N LEU A 129 3.05 -17.59 -4.39
CA LEU A 129 1.86 -16.85 -4.84
C LEU A 129 1.62 -15.64 -3.95
N HIS A 130 1.70 -15.82 -2.63
CA HIS A 130 1.58 -14.70 -1.70
C HIS A 130 2.63 -13.62 -1.95
N GLY A 131 3.89 -14.02 -2.17
CA GLY A 131 4.97 -13.10 -2.52
C GLY A 131 4.69 -12.34 -3.81
N LEU A 132 4.33 -13.04 -4.88
CA LEU A 132 4.01 -12.44 -6.18
C LEU A 132 2.83 -11.46 -6.10
N VAL A 133 1.77 -11.81 -5.36
CA VAL A 133 0.62 -10.93 -5.14
C VAL A 133 1.06 -9.66 -4.42
N VAL A 134 1.73 -9.78 -3.27
CA VAL A 134 2.18 -8.61 -2.49
C VAL A 134 3.12 -7.73 -3.29
N THR A 135 4.12 -8.32 -3.96
CA THR A 135 5.04 -7.58 -4.83
C THR A 135 4.31 -6.92 -5.99
N GLY A 136 3.33 -7.58 -6.60
CA GLY A 136 2.50 -7.01 -7.65
C GLY A 136 1.69 -5.81 -7.18
N VAL A 137 1.07 -5.87 -5.99
CA VAL A 137 0.34 -4.74 -5.41
C VAL A 137 1.26 -3.55 -5.14
N ILE A 138 2.43 -3.80 -4.56
CA ILE A 138 3.44 -2.75 -4.31
C ILE A 138 3.90 -2.14 -5.63
N ALA A 139 4.19 -2.96 -6.65
CA ALA A 139 4.62 -2.49 -7.96
C ALA A 139 3.56 -1.61 -8.63
N VAL A 140 2.28 -1.98 -8.55
CA VAL A 140 1.17 -1.16 -9.07
C VAL A 140 1.08 0.18 -8.32
N PHE A 141 1.19 0.16 -6.99
CA PHE A 141 1.15 1.38 -6.18
C PHE A 141 2.30 2.33 -6.55
N VAL A 142 3.52 1.81 -6.65
CA VAL A 142 4.70 2.58 -7.05
C VAL A 142 4.54 3.12 -8.48
N ALA A 143 4.09 2.29 -9.43
CA ALA A 143 3.84 2.72 -10.80
C ALA A 143 2.82 3.87 -10.88
N PHE A 144 1.76 3.80 -10.09
CA PHE A 144 0.73 4.86 -10.03
C PHE A 144 1.28 6.14 -9.41
N THR A 145 2.08 6.05 -8.35
CA THR A 145 2.76 7.21 -7.74
C THR A 145 3.70 7.90 -8.73
N LEU A 146 4.56 7.13 -9.41
CA LEU A 146 5.49 7.68 -10.40
C LEU A 146 4.77 8.32 -11.59
N TRP A 147 3.68 7.69 -12.03
CA TRP A 147 2.89 8.20 -13.15
C TRP A 147 2.13 9.48 -12.80
N ALA A 148 1.61 9.62 -11.57
CA ALA A 148 0.90 10.83 -11.14
C ALA A 148 1.75 12.11 -11.25
N VAL A 149 3.08 11.97 -11.18
CA VAL A 149 4.05 13.06 -11.31
C VAL A 149 4.13 13.57 -12.76
N TRP A 150 3.84 12.72 -13.76
CA TRP A 150 3.89 13.04 -15.19
C TRP A 150 2.48 13.23 -15.80
N PRO A 151 2.26 14.20 -16.70
CA PRO A 151 0.96 14.37 -17.36
C PRO A 151 0.63 13.15 -18.26
N PRO A 152 -0.58 12.55 -18.16
CA PRO A 152 -0.91 11.33 -18.91
C PRO A 152 -1.32 11.63 -20.37
N PRO A 153 -0.66 11.03 -21.38
CA PRO A 153 -1.20 10.95 -22.74
C PRO A 153 -2.42 10.00 -22.80
N PRO A 154 -3.33 10.16 -23.79
CA PRO A 154 -4.62 9.43 -23.87
C PRO A 154 -4.51 7.89 -23.82
N LEU A 155 -3.40 7.32 -24.31
CA LEU A 155 -3.17 5.87 -24.32
C LEU A 155 -3.00 5.27 -22.92
N MET A 156 -2.51 6.03 -21.94
CA MET A 156 -2.25 5.51 -20.59
C MET A 156 -3.52 5.31 -19.76
N LEU A 157 -4.62 6.00 -20.08
CA LEU A 157 -5.94 5.75 -19.47
C LEU A 157 -6.36 4.27 -19.67
N ILE A 158 -6.11 3.74 -20.86
CA ILE A 158 -6.43 2.35 -21.23
C ILE A 158 -5.56 1.36 -20.42
N PHE A 159 -4.24 1.59 -20.34
CA PHE A 159 -3.32 0.74 -19.58
C PHE A 159 -3.68 0.64 -18.10
N SER A 160 -4.18 1.73 -17.53
CA SER A 160 -4.52 1.79 -16.12
C SER A 160 -5.87 1.18 -15.76
N GLY A 161 -6.86 1.30 -16.65
CA GLY A 161 -8.10 0.54 -16.55
C GLY A 161 -7.81 -0.96 -16.59
N ILE A 162 -6.89 -1.38 -17.45
CA ILE A 162 -6.40 -2.77 -17.49
C ILE A 162 -5.70 -3.14 -16.17
N ALA A 163 -4.83 -2.29 -15.62
CA ALA A 163 -4.14 -2.57 -14.35
C ALA A 163 -5.12 -2.74 -13.16
N VAL A 164 -6.15 -1.90 -13.08
CA VAL A 164 -7.20 -2.00 -12.04
C VAL A 164 -8.02 -3.28 -12.23
N VAL A 165 -8.43 -3.59 -13.45
CA VAL A 165 -9.16 -4.84 -13.75
C VAL A 165 -8.30 -6.05 -13.40
N LEU A 166 -7.01 -6.04 -13.74
CA LEU A 166 -6.07 -7.10 -13.38
C LEU A 166 -5.89 -7.23 -11.87
N PHE A 167 -5.78 -6.11 -11.14
CA PHE A 167 -5.73 -6.12 -9.67
C PHE A 167 -6.97 -6.78 -9.06
N TYR A 168 -8.18 -6.43 -9.53
CA TYR A 168 -9.43 -7.03 -9.05
C TYR A 168 -9.58 -8.50 -9.48
N VAL A 169 -9.21 -8.85 -10.72
CA VAL A 169 -9.23 -10.23 -11.22
C VAL A 169 -8.26 -11.10 -10.42
N LEU A 170 -7.09 -10.59 -10.07
CA LEU A 170 -6.09 -11.27 -9.26
C LEU A 170 -6.61 -11.50 -7.83
N LEU A 171 -7.26 -10.49 -7.25
CA LEU A 171 -7.91 -10.62 -5.94
C LEU A 171 -9.02 -11.68 -5.95
N ILE A 172 -9.75 -11.82 -7.07
CA ILE A 172 -10.79 -12.84 -7.25
C ILE A 172 -10.20 -14.22 -7.58
N SER A 173 -9.11 -14.29 -8.35
CA SER A 173 -8.47 -15.55 -8.72
C SER A 173 -7.85 -16.24 -7.52
N GLU A 174 -7.23 -15.49 -6.60
CA GLU A 174 -6.76 -16.01 -5.32
C GLU A 174 -7.90 -16.70 -4.55
N ARG A 175 -9.11 -16.11 -4.54
CA ARG A 175 -10.29 -16.74 -3.91
C ARG A 175 -10.69 -18.06 -4.57
N ARG A 176 -10.51 -18.21 -5.88
CA ARG A 176 -10.86 -19.43 -6.63
C ARG A 176 -9.82 -20.53 -6.44
N THR A 177 -8.54 -20.17 -6.46
CA THR A 177 -7.44 -21.12 -6.26
C THR A 177 -7.48 -21.72 -4.86
N ILE A 178 -7.73 -20.89 -3.84
CA ILE A 178 -7.91 -21.35 -2.45
C ILE A 178 -9.08 -22.35 -2.35
N ARG A 179 -10.23 -22.09 -3.02
CA ARG A 179 -11.37 -23.02 -3.02
C ARG A 179 -11.08 -24.36 -3.71
N ARG A 180 -10.35 -24.37 -4.84
CA ARG A 180 -10.02 -25.63 -5.55
C ARG A 180 -9.05 -26.51 -4.76
N VAL A 181 -8.05 -25.89 -4.12
CA VAL A 181 -7.08 -26.61 -3.28
C VAL A 181 -7.76 -27.19 -2.04
N LEU A 182 -8.73 -26.48 -1.46
CA LEU A 182 -9.52 -26.95 -0.33
C LEU A 182 -10.48 -28.10 -0.69
N GLY A 183 -11.14 -28.04 -1.85
CA GLY A 183 -12.05 -29.10 -2.29
C GLY A 183 -11.34 -30.43 -2.58
N ARG A 184 -10.13 -30.36 -3.14
CA ARG A 184 -9.34 -31.54 -3.51
C ARG A 184 -8.80 -32.32 -2.30
N ARG A 185 -8.68 -31.68 -1.13
CA ARG A 185 -8.29 -32.33 0.13
C ARG A 185 -9.43 -33.06 0.84
N GLY A 186 -10.69 -32.78 0.49
CA GLY A 186 -11.84 -33.48 1.05
C GLY A 186 -11.99 -34.90 0.49
N ASP A 187 -11.82 -35.06 -0.83
CA ASP A 187 -11.96 -36.34 -1.53
C ASP A 187 -10.83 -37.34 -1.26
N GLU A 188 -9.64 -36.88 -0.85
CA GLU A 188 -8.52 -37.78 -0.50
C GLU A 188 -8.60 -38.33 0.94
N SER A 189 -9.61 -37.93 1.72
CA SER A 189 -9.79 -38.31 3.13
C SER A 189 -10.97 -39.25 3.42
N THR A 190 -11.59 -39.80 2.38
CA THR A 190 -12.64 -40.85 2.44
C THR A 190 -12.19 -42.07 1.66
#